data_AF-A0A4R4PU69-F1
#
_entry.id   AF-A0A4R4PU69-F1
#
_cell.length_a   1.000
_cell.length_b   1.000
_cell.length_c   1.000
_cell.angle_alpha   90.00
_cell.angle_beta   90.00
_cell.angle_gamma   90.00
#
_symmetry.space_group_name_H-M   'P 1'
#
loop_
_entity.id
_entity.type
_entity.pdbx_description
1 polymer ?
#
loop_
_entity_poly.entity_id
_entity_poly.type
_entity_poly.pdbx_seq_one_letter_code
_entity_poly.pdbx_strand_id
1 'polypeptide(L)'
;MTDLKPGEHVNITIENATIVEVSRHALAINLPGTEPNGVKGFITINPNREGVDVTRVAPAEWPPIQGDLWRDAYKTLWFVYRYESGIGTSHRVETRMTSASENTHSGSMSPDRLLSERGPVTLVHREYPDPDDVED
;
A
#
# COMPACT_ATOMS: atom_id res chain seq x y z
N MET A 1 -15.92 17.67 16.50
CA MET A 1 -16.11 16.25 16.89
C MET A 1 -17.58 16.06 17.14
N THR A 2 -18.18 15.00 16.58
CA THR A 2 -19.55 14.60 16.93
C THR A 2 -19.53 14.14 18.39
N ASP A 3 -20.43 14.66 19.22
CA ASP A 3 -20.57 14.20 20.61
C ASP A 3 -21.15 12.78 20.59
N LEU A 4 -20.26 11.78 20.66
CA LEU A 4 -20.63 10.38 20.79
C LEU A 4 -20.91 10.05 22.25
N LYS A 5 -22.00 9.33 22.54
CA LYS A 5 -22.37 8.91 23.90
C LYS A 5 -22.16 7.41 24.10
N PRO A 6 -21.82 6.97 25.33
CA PRO A 6 -21.80 5.55 25.66
C PRO A 6 -23.14 4.87 25.33
N GLY A 7 -23.09 3.80 24.53
CA GLY A 7 -24.27 3.04 24.10
C GLY A 7 -24.78 3.37 22.69
N GLU A 8 -24.24 4.39 22.02
CA GLU A 8 -24.59 4.68 20.63
C GLU A 8 -23.99 3.64 19.68
N HIS A 9 -24.81 3.17 18.74
CA HIS A 9 -24.36 2.31 17.65
C HIS A 9 -23.74 3.19 16.57
N VAL A 10 -22.45 2.99 16.32
CA VAL A 10 -21.69 3.75 15.32
C VAL A 10 -21.12 2.81 14.27
N ASN A 11 -21.12 3.28 13.03
CA ASN A 11 -20.37 2.65 11.95
C ASN A 11 -18.99 3.30 11.87
N ILE A 12 -17.94 2.48 11.94
CA ILE A 12 -16.56 2.96 11.92
C ILE A 12 -15.92 2.50 10.61
N THR A 13 -15.45 3.47 9.82
CA THR A 13 -14.62 3.22 8.64
C THR A 13 -13.23 3.76 8.91
N ILE A 14 -12.21 2.92 8.72
CA ILE A 14 -10.81 3.30 8.88
C ILE A 14 -10.14 3.16 7.51
N GLU A 15 -9.84 4.29 6.88
CA GLU A 15 -9.15 4.32 5.59
C GLU A 15 -7.63 4.28 5.80
N ASN A 16 -6.91 3.61 4.90
CA ASN A 16 -5.43 3.54 4.91
C ASN A 16 -4.81 2.97 6.20
N ALA A 17 -5.48 2.01 6.85
CA ALA A 17 -4.91 1.28 7.96
C ALA A 17 -3.85 0.26 7.49
N THR A 18 -2.77 0.11 8.26
CA THR A 18 -1.68 -0.85 7.97
C THR A 18 -1.70 -1.99 8.97
N ILE A 19 -1.65 -3.23 8.48
CA ILE A 19 -1.58 -4.43 9.33
C ILE A 19 -0.19 -4.53 9.96
N VAL A 20 -0.13 -4.68 11.28
CA VAL A 20 1.12 -4.87 12.05
C VAL A 20 1.28 -6.28 12.61
N GLU A 21 0.17 -6.97 12.93
CA GLU A 21 0.19 -8.36 13.40
C GLU A 21 -1.05 -9.11 12.92
N VAL A 22 -0.86 -10.39 12.57
CA VAL A 22 -1.93 -11.30 12.16
C VAL A 22 -1.88 -12.58 13.00
N SER A 23 -3.00 -12.91 13.63
CA SER A 23 -3.21 -14.21 14.29
C SER A 23 -4.61 -14.75 13.97
N ARG A 24 -4.90 -15.98 14.42
CA ARG A 24 -6.22 -16.61 14.24
C ARG A 24 -7.37 -15.82 14.88
N HIS A 25 -7.07 -15.02 15.91
CA HIS A 25 -8.10 -14.36 16.74
C HIS A 25 -7.98 -12.84 16.74
N ALA A 26 -6.95 -12.29 16.12
CA ALA A 26 -6.65 -10.87 16.15
C ALA A 26 -5.95 -10.43 14.87
N LEU A 27 -6.42 -9.30 14.35
CA LEU A 27 -5.75 -8.46 13.37
C LEU A 27 -5.42 -7.15 14.08
N ALA A 28 -4.13 -6.87 14.28
CA ALA A 28 -3.68 -5.59 14.81
C ALA A 28 -3.36 -4.65 13.63
N ILE A 29 -3.95 -3.46 13.65
CA ILE A 29 -3.77 -2.42 12.62
C ILE A 29 -3.29 -1.11 13.23
N ASN A 30 -2.38 -0.40 12.57
CA ASN A 30 -2.05 0.99 12.87
C ASN A 30 -3.09 1.94 12.28
N LEU A 31 -3.52 2.93 13.06
CA LEU A 31 -4.37 4.02 12.59
C LEU A 31 -3.56 5.02 11.75
N PRO A 32 -4.21 5.72 10.80
CA PRO A 32 -3.57 6.76 10.01
C PRO A 32 -2.86 7.81 10.89
N GLY A 33 -1.64 8.18 10.52
CA GLY A 33 -0.82 9.14 11.26
C GLY A 33 -0.02 8.53 12.42
N THR A 34 -0.12 7.23 12.68
CA THR A 34 0.75 6.53 13.62
C THR A 34 2.13 6.32 12.99
N GLU A 35 3.20 6.68 13.71
CA GLU A 35 4.56 6.39 13.27
C GLU A 35 4.80 4.87 13.13
N PRO A 36 5.65 4.43 12.18
CA PRO A 36 6.06 3.03 12.10
C PRO A 36 6.59 2.54 13.45
N ASN A 37 6.05 1.43 13.96
CA ASN A 37 6.34 0.87 15.30
C ASN A 37 5.89 1.72 16.51
N GLY A 38 5.09 2.77 16.29
CA GLY A 38 4.49 3.56 17.35
C GLY A 38 3.40 2.80 18.11
N VAL A 39 3.69 2.40 19.36
CA VAL A 39 2.79 1.62 20.24
C VAL A 39 1.47 2.36 20.58
N LYS A 40 1.37 3.67 20.32
CA LYS A 40 0.25 4.52 20.76
C LYS A 40 -0.96 4.57 19.81
N GLY A 41 -0.98 3.83 18.70
CA GLY A 41 -1.98 4.03 17.65
C GLY A 41 -2.53 2.78 16.99
N PHE A 42 -2.53 1.62 17.66
CA PHE A 42 -3.08 0.40 17.06
C PHE A 42 -4.44 -0.01 17.64
N ILE A 43 -5.26 -0.62 16.78
CA ILE A 43 -6.53 -1.26 17.13
C ILE A 43 -6.37 -2.75 16.84
N THR A 44 -6.84 -3.60 17.76
CA THR A 44 -6.97 -5.04 17.53
C THR A 44 -8.42 -5.37 17.26
N ILE A 45 -8.70 -5.97 16.10
CA ILE A 45 -10.02 -6.48 15.74
C ILE A 45 -9.97 -7.99 15.59
N ASN A 46 -11.06 -8.70 15.92
CA ASN A 46 -11.18 -10.10 15.55
C ASN A 46 -11.82 -10.18 14.14
N PRO A 47 -11.05 -10.53 13.10
CA PRO A 47 -11.55 -10.50 11.72
C PRO A 47 -12.59 -11.59 11.44
N ASN A 48 -12.73 -12.59 12.32
CA ASN A 48 -13.67 -13.71 12.16
C ASN A 48 -15.00 -13.51 12.92
N ARG A 49 -15.19 -12.34 13.56
CA ARG A 49 -16.40 -12.05 14.32
C ARG A 49 -17.52 -11.59 13.36
N GLU A 50 -18.75 -12.03 13.63
CA GLU A 50 -19.94 -11.57 12.92
C GLU A 50 -20.04 -10.02 12.95
N GLY A 51 -20.29 -9.42 11.79
CA GLY A 51 -20.37 -7.96 11.62
C GLY A 51 -19.03 -7.26 11.39
N VAL A 52 -17.91 -8.00 11.26
CA VAL A 52 -16.61 -7.44 10.87
C VAL A 52 -16.30 -7.79 9.42
N ASP A 53 -16.24 -6.78 8.57
CA ASP A 53 -15.84 -6.92 7.17
C ASP A 53 -14.40 -6.44 6.96
N VAL A 54 -13.53 -7.34 6.51
CA VAL A 54 -12.13 -7.02 6.17
C VAL A 54 -11.95 -7.16 4.67
N THR A 55 -11.72 -6.02 3.99
CA THR A 55 -11.37 -6.00 2.57
C THR A 55 -9.89 -5.66 2.41
N ARG A 56 -9.16 -6.50 1.69
CA ARG A 56 -7.76 -6.23 1.36
C ARG A 56 -7.68 -5.13 0.31
N VAL A 57 -7.11 -3.97 0.68
CA VAL A 57 -6.95 -2.81 -0.21
C VAL A 57 -5.60 -2.76 -0.93
N ALA A 58 -4.56 -3.36 -0.34
CA ALA A 58 -3.24 -3.49 -0.93
C ALA A 58 -2.61 -4.87 -0.62
N PRO A 59 -1.66 -5.35 -1.44
CA PRO A 59 -0.92 -6.61 -1.19
C PRO A 59 0.02 -6.50 0.01
N ALA A 60 0.45 -7.65 0.55
CA ALA A 60 1.37 -7.67 1.71
C ALA A 60 2.79 -7.24 1.33
N GLU A 61 3.17 -7.43 0.07
CA GLU A 61 4.48 -7.11 -0.49
C GLU A 61 4.61 -5.62 -0.88
N TRP A 62 3.57 -4.82 -0.59
CA TRP A 62 3.50 -3.38 -0.78
C TRP A 62 4.20 -2.64 0.38
N PRO A 63 4.89 -1.50 0.16
CA PRO A 63 5.00 -0.72 -1.08
C PRO A 63 5.90 -1.37 -2.13
N PRO A 64 5.68 -1.05 -3.43
CA PRO A 64 6.51 -1.56 -4.51
C PRO A 64 7.91 -0.93 -4.47
N ILE A 65 8.92 -1.72 -4.83
CA ILE A 65 10.31 -1.29 -4.94
C ILE A 65 10.78 -1.34 -6.40
N GLN A 66 11.88 -0.64 -6.71
CA GLN A 66 12.48 -0.67 -8.05
C GLN A 66 12.80 -2.11 -8.46
N GLY A 67 12.50 -2.46 -9.73
CA GLY A 67 12.68 -3.82 -10.25
C GLY A 67 11.47 -4.74 -10.02
N ASP A 68 10.48 -4.30 -9.24
CA ASP A 68 9.24 -5.04 -9.13
C ASP A 68 8.41 -5.00 -10.42
N LEU A 69 7.74 -6.13 -10.69
CA LEU A 69 6.70 -6.28 -11.70
C LEU A 69 5.40 -6.67 -11.02
N TRP A 70 4.35 -5.86 -11.24
CA TRP A 70 3.02 -6.07 -10.66
C TRP A 70 1.97 -6.31 -11.75
N ARG A 71 0.90 -7.03 -11.42
CA ARG A 71 -0.24 -7.27 -12.31
C ARG A 71 -1.53 -6.74 -11.69
N ASP A 72 -2.29 -5.95 -12.44
CA ASP A 72 -3.59 -5.44 -12.00
C ASP A 72 -4.75 -6.41 -12.30
N ALA A 73 -5.95 -6.05 -11.86
CA ALA A 73 -7.18 -6.82 -12.08
C ALA A 73 -7.51 -7.03 -13.58
N TYR A 74 -7.07 -6.11 -14.46
CA TYR A 74 -7.25 -6.18 -15.91
C TYR A 74 -6.16 -6.97 -16.62
N LYS A 75 -5.28 -7.64 -15.87
CA LYS A 75 -4.11 -8.38 -16.38
C LYS A 75 -3.03 -7.51 -17.00
N THR A 76 -3.08 -6.19 -16.79
CA THR A 76 -2.01 -5.27 -17.22
C THR A 76 -0.82 -5.44 -16.29
N LEU A 77 0.38 -5.52 -16.89
CA LEU A 77 1.63 -5.54 -16.15
C LEU A 77 2.13 -4.11 -15.91
N TRP A 78 2.71 -3.89 -14.75
CA TRP A 78 3.22 -2.59 -14.28
C TRP A 78 4.63 -2.75 -13.76
N PHE A 79 5.58 -2.06 -14.39
CA PHE A 79 6.99 -2.02 -13.98
C PHE A 79 7.24 -0.88 -13.02
N VAL A 80 7.96 -1.16 -11.94
CA VAL A 80 8.29 -0.18 -10.92
C VAL A 80 9.71 0.34 -11.14
N TYR A 81 9.84 1.67 -11.18
CA TYR A 81 11.11 2.34 -11.38
C TYR A 81 11.20 3.59 -10.49
N ARG A 82 12.43 4.01 -10.21
CA ARG A 82 12.69 5.30 -9.56
C ARG A 82 12.69 6.40 -10.62
N TYR A 83 11.91 7.44 -10.37
CA TYR A 83 11.88 8.63 -11.17
C TYR A 83 12.51 9.76 -10.39
N GLU A 84 13.59 10.32 -10.95
CA GLU A 84 14.24 11.51 -10.40
C GLU A 84 13.75 12.73 -11.15
N SER A 85 13.32 13.74 -10.40
CA SER A 85 12.84 15.01 -10.96
C SER A 85 13.40 16.20 -10.20
N GLY A 86 13.43 17.35 -10.87
CA GLY A 86 13.92 18.61 -10.31
C GLY A 86 15.37 18.91 -10.66
N ILE A 87 15.77 20.16 -10.41
CA ILE A 87 17.12 20.68 -10.65
C ILE A 87 17.56 21.41 -9.39
N GLY A 88 18.81 21.23 -8.96
CA GLY A 88 19.37 21.93 -7.79
C GLY A 88 18.78 21.43 -6.46
N THR A 89 18.35 22.34 -5.59
CA THR A 89 17.84 22.02 -4.25
C THR A 89 16.43 21.40 -4.23
N SER A 90 15.80 21.23 -5.40
CA SER A 90 14.46 20.62 -5.54
C SER A 90 14.51 19.22 -6.16
N HIS A 91 15.61 18.48 -5.95
CA HIS A 91 15.71 17.08 -6.37
C HIS A 91 14.73 16.22 -5.57
N ARG A 92 13.90 15.45 -6.26
CA ARG A 92 12.94 14.53 -5.68
C ARG A 92 13.02 13.19 -6.38
N VAL A 93 13.25 12.15 -5.59
CA VAL A 93 13.17 10.75 -6.03
C VAL A 93 11.78 10.23 -5.67
N GLU A 94 11.05 9.72 -6.66
CA GLU A 94 9.72 9.15 -6.48
C GLU A 94 9.66 7.73 -7.06
N THR A 95 8.94 6.83 -6.39
CA THR A 95 8.58 5.53 -6.99
C THR A 95 7.44 5.75 -7.98
N ARG A 96 7.64 5.32 -9.23
CA ARG A 96 6.63 5.37 -10.30
C ARG A 96 6.41 3.98 -10.88
N MET A 97 5.20 3.78 -11.39
CA MET A 97 4.79 2.55 -12.07
C MET A 97 4.37 2.90 -13.49
N THR A 98 4.93 2.19 -14.48
CA THR A 98 4.53 2.33 -15.89
C THR A 98 3.92 1.03 -16.40
N SER A 99 2.91 1.15 -17.26
CA SER A 99 2.35 -0.02 -17.90
C SER A 99 3.37 -0.65 -18.85
N ALA A 100 3.43 -1.96 -18.87
CA ALA A 100 4.18 -2.76 -19.83
C ALA A 100 3.51 -2.82 -21.22
N SER A 101 2.28 -2.32 -21.36
CA SER A 101 1.55 -2.40 -22.62
C SER A 101 1.93 -1.25 -23.55
N GLU A 102 2.26 -1.58 -24.80
CA GLU A 102 2.61 -0.60 -25.84
C GLU A 102 1.45 0.34 -26.24
N ASN A 103 0.21 -0.03 -25.93
CA ASN A 103 -1.00 0.66 -26.40
C ASN A 103 -1.68 1.53 -25.35
N THR A 104 -1.20 1.51 -24.11
CA THR A 104 -1.77 2.32 -23.05
C THR A 104 -1.09 3.69 -23.06
N HIS A 105 -1.82 4.73 -23.49
CA HIS A 105 -1.56 6.14 -23.16
C HIS A 105 -1.62 6.42 -21.64
N SER A 106 -1.62 5.38 -20.81
CA SER A 106 -1.52 5.45 -19.37
C SER A 106 -0.10 5.88 -19.05
N GLY A 107 0.13 7.19 -18.93
CA GLY A 107 1.37 7.72 -18.41
C GLY A 107 1.72 7.10 -17.05
N SER A 108 2.96 7.30 -16.62
CA SER A 108 3.42 6.76 -15.35
C SER A 108 2.55 7.23 -14.17
N MET A 109 2.23 6.31 -13.27
CA MET A 109 1.40 6.56 -12.10
C MET A 109 2.22 6.39 -10.83
N SER A 110 1.79 7.02 -9.74
CA SER A 110 2.28 6.62 -8.42
C SER A 110 1.64 5.28 -8.01
N PRO A 111 2.28 4.51 -7.13
CA PRO A 111 1.71 3.30 -6.56
C PRO A 111 0.30 3.49 -6.00
N ASP A 112 0.07 4.54 -5.20
CA ASP A 112 -1.23 4.81 -4.58
C ASP A 112 -2.32 5.12 -5.61
N ARG A 113 -1.96 5.86 -6.67
CA ARG A 113 -2.88 6.16 -7.77
C ARG A 113 -3.26 4.89 -8.52
N LEU A 114 -2.30 3.98 -8.72
CA LEU A 114 -2.57 2.69 -9.35
C LEU A 114 -3.57 1.86 -8.54
N LEU A 115 -3.39 1.75 -7.22
CA LEU A 115 -4.33 1.05 -6.34
C LEU A 115 -5.73 1.68 -6.38
N SER A 116 -5.82 3.01 -6.37
CA SER A 116 -7.10 3.72 -6.41
C SER A 116 -7.84 3.55 -7.74
N GLU A 117 -7.13 3.59 -8.88
CA GLU A 117 -7.76 3.52 -10.21
C GLU A 117 -7.95 2.09 -10.75
N ARG A 118 -7.04 1.16 -10.43
CA ARG A 118 -7.03 -0.20 -10.98
C ARG A 118 -7.44 -1.28 -9.97
N GLY A 119 -7.57 -0.92 -8.70
CA GLY A 119 -7.90 -1.84 -7.62
C GLY A 119 -6.72 -2.70 -7.20
N PRO A 120 -6.99 -3.87 -6.59
CA PRO A 120 -5.95 -4.75 -6.09
C PRO A 120 -4.96 -5.19 -7.18
N VAL A 121 -3.68 -5.18 -6.85
CA VAL A 121 -2.59 -5.66 -7.72
C VAL A 121 -1.95 -6.92 -7.11
N THR A 122 -1.14 -7.64 -7.87
CA THR A 122 -0.41 -8.83 -7.40
C THR A 122 1.04 -8.76 -7.85
N LEU A 123 1.98 -9.06 -6.94
CA LEU A 123 3.40 -9.11 -7.29
C LEU A 123 3.65 -10.32 -8.20
N VAL A 124 4.24 -10.06 -9.37
CA VAL A 124 4.60 -11.08 -10.35
C VAL A 124 6.06 -11.46 -10.22
N HIS A 125 6.92 -10.46 -10.04
CA HIS A 125 8.36 -10.63 -9.92
C HIS A 125 8.94 -9.50 -9.06
N ARG A 126 9.96 -9.82 -8.28
CA ARG A 126 10.77 -8.86 -7.54
C ARG A 126 12.23 -9.17 -7.86
N GLU A 127 12.88 -8.22 -8.49
CA GLU A 127 14.33 -8.24 -8.63
C GLU A 127 14.91 -7.86 -7.26
N TYR A 128 15.70 -8.77 -6.69
CA TYR A 128 16.51 -8.43 -5.53
C TYR A 128 17.78 -7.78 -6.05
N PRO A 129 18.21 -6.62 -5.50
CA PRO A 129 19.51 -6.08 -5.86
C PRO A 129 20.56 -7.16 -5.62
N ASP A 130 21.47 -7.31 -6.58
CA ASP A 130 22.61 -8.22 -6.42
C ASP A 130 23.37 -7.76 -5.16
N PRO A 131 23.72 -8.66 -4.21
CA PRO A 131 24.53 -8.28 -3.04
C PRO A 131 25.84 -7.57 -3.41
N ASP A 132 26.27 -7.64 -4.67
CA ASP A 132 27.47 -6.99 -5.19
C ASP A 132 27.25 -5.54 -5.69
N ASP A 133 26.00 -5.05 -5.77
CA ASP A 133 25.65 -3.65 -6.17
C ASP A 133 25.57 -2.67 -4.98
N VAL A 134 25.93 -3.11 -3.77
CA VAL A 134 26.06 -2.24 -2.60
C VAL A 134 27.49 -1.69 -2.57
N GLU A 135 27.79 -0.69 -3.41
CA GLU A 135 29.04 0.08 -3.26
C GLU A 135 28.99 0.88 -1.93
N ASP A 136 30.06 0.73 -1.14
CA ASP A 136 30.39 1.40 0.15
C ASP A 136 30.30 2.94 0.10
#